data_AF-A0A355U144-F1
#
_entry.id   AF-A0A355U144-F1
#
_cell.length_a   1.000
_cell.length_b   1.000
_cell.length_c   1.000
_cell.angle_alpha   90.00
_cell.angle_beta   90.00
_cell.angle_gamma   90.00
#
_symmetry.space_group_name_H-M   'P 1'
#
loop_
_entity.id
_entity.type
_entity.pdbx_description
1 polymer ?
#
loop_
_entity_poly.entity_id
_entity_poly.type
_entity_poly.pdbx_seq_one_letter_code
_entity_poly.pdbx_strand_id
1 'polypeptide(L)'
;MKKKIISIFLTGVLAVSSAVMFSGCGNSDYPVEVANFEIKEQPTKIVVLDPNAADIISYIGYDVNMIGRSDDVNQEWLSIVPSFGSASEPDIDAIIEGNTDVVFATDTMNIDSKELIEKKGIRVITLSEAITQTQLQTNYITLGKILGGTEAGTLKAQNAYDELLSEMEKMKTEAENARKSDIPYEVCYLYTEGGQLKMMTSNTYCDMLLGYTGSVNVAVNVTNNSVEFNTLKVANPDYIFYDSEETLKFINADDTLKSLDAVKKKKTFMITKEEMNRQGNTALETLEKMIGFMYPSLAKQGTSTEDTVSKPETTEAKSVAEDYKIDLKDLKLDYEQDNDNVRAMQQRLFDLGYIDDNENVTGYYGDVTKAAVKAFQKNSDIEETGTADNKTLVALFMEDAVSNKTDDGKKSEEKSDSESNSDEKSETSKSE
;
A
#
# COMPACT_ATOMS: atom_id res chain seq x y z
N MET A 1 10.89 -45.25 -1.64
CA MET A 1 10.23 -44.86 -0.37
C MET A 1 9.78 -43.42 -0.52
N LYS A 2 8.47 -43.19 -0.60
CA LYS A 2 7.90 -41.84 -0.81
C LYS A 2 7.89 -41.12 0.54
N LYS A 3 8.73 -40.08 0.70
CA LYS A 3 8.64 -39.16 1.84
C LYS A 3 7.43 -38.25 1.62
N LYS A 4 6.55 -38.18 2.63
CA LYS A 4 5.35 -37.33 2.62
C LYS A 4 5.79 -35.87 2.73
N ILE A 5 5.44 -35.07 1.73
CA ILE A 5 5.46 -33.60 1.79
C ILE A 5 4.26 -33.21 2.66
N ILE A 6 4.51 -32.53 3.78
CA ILE A 6 3.44 -32.03 4.67
C ILE A 6 3.12 -30.61 4.19
N SER A 7 2.07 -30.49 3.37
CA SER A 7 1.39 -29.22 3.10
C SER A 7 0.44 -28.96 4.27
N ILE A 8 0.58 -27.83 4.97
CA ILE A 8 -0.35 -27.46 6.04
C ILE A 8 -1.62 -26.90 5.39
N PHE A 9 -2.59 -27.77 5.14
CA PHE A 9 -3.98 -27.34 4.94
C PHE A 9 -4.56 -27.07 6.32
N LEU A 10 -4.81 -25.80 6.66
CA LEU A 10 -5.49 -25.42 7.89
C LEU A 10 -6.99 -25.76 7.75
N THR A 11 -7.34 -27.04 7.84
CA THR A 11 -8.73 -27.48 7.93
C THR A 11 -9.22 -27.30 9.35
N GLY A 12 -10.21 -26.42 9.52
CA GLY A 12 -10.83 -26.13 10.81
C GLY A 12 -11.33 -27.39 11.51
N VAL A 13 -10.90 -27.58 12.75
CA VAL A 13 -11.57 -28.44 13.74
C VAL A 13 -11.62 -27.69 15.06
N LEU A 14 -12.85 -27.39 15.47
CA LEU A 14 -13.21 -26.85 16.77
C LEU A 14 -13.29 -27.98 17.79
N ALA A 15 -12.88 -27.64 19.02
CA ALA A 15 -13.14 -28.28 20.32
C ALA A 15 -12.35 -29.55 20.69
N VAL A 16 -11.50 -29.43 21.72
CA VAL A 16 -11.62 -30.22 22.96
C VAL A 16 -11.22 -29.35 24.17
N SER A 17 -12.10 -29.38 25.18
CA SER A 17 -11.96 -28.76 26.50
C SER A 17 -10.80 -29.35 27.31
N SER A 18 -10.08 -28.50 28.04
CA SER A 18 -9.33 -28.91 29.24
C SER A 18 -9.41 -27.76 30.25
N ALA A 19 -10.17 -27.99 31.31
CA ALA A 19 -10.23 -27.10 32.46
C ALA A 19 -8.85 -26.99 33.11
N VAL A 20 -8.33 -25.77 33.23
CA VAL A 20 -7.24 -25.45 34.14
C VAL A 20 -7.76 -24.39 35.12
N MET A 21 -8.00 -24.80 36.36
CA MET A 21 -8.08 -23.87 37.47
C MET A 21 -6.66 -23.54 37.90
N PHE A 22 -6.24 -22.28 37.74
CA PHE A 22 -5.22 -21.68 38.58
C PHE A 22 -5.52 -20.20 38.79
N SER A 23 -5.79 -19.86 40.06
CA SER A 23 -5.76 -18.50 40.56
C SER A 23 -4.31 -18.02 40.60
N GLY A 24 -3.97 -17.00 39.83
CA GLY A 24 -2.70 -16.30 39.91
C GLY A 24 -2.60 -15.23 38.82
N CYS A 25 -2.55 -13.95 39.21
CA CYS A 25 -2.16 -12.88 38.30
C CYS A 25 -0.74 -13.16 37.79
N GLY A 26 -0.66 -13.59 36.53
CA GLY A 26 0.56 -13.77 35.76
C GLY A 26 0.13 -13.98 34.32
N ASN A 27 0.02 -12.89 33.56
CA ASN A 27 -0.29 -12.91 32.14
C ASN A 27 0.90 -13.55 31.39
N SER A 28 1.02 -14.88 31.38
CA SER A 28 1.94 -15.52 30.47
C SER A 28 1.19 -15.77 29.16
N ASP A 29 1.17 -14.74 28.31
CA ASP A 29 0.67 -14.79 26.93
C ASP A 29 1.39 -15.86 26.07
N TYR A 30 2.52 -16.37 26.59
CA TYR A 30 3.34 -17.45 26.08
C TYR A 30 3.47 -18.58 27.14
N PRO A 31 3.73 -19.83 26.74
CA PRO A 31 4.00 -20.28 25.38
C PRO A 31 2.76 -20.28 24.48
N VAL A 32 3.00 -20.07 23.19
CA VAL A 32 1.98 -20.11 22.13
C VAL A 32 2.14 -21.41 21.35
N GLU A 33 1.11 -22.25 21.40
CA GLU A 33 1.02 -23.44 20.54
C GLU A 33 0.32 -23.09 19.23
N VAL A 34 0.98 -23.34 18.11
CA VAL A 34 0.42 -23.21 16.77
C VAL A 34 0.68 -24.50 16.01
N ALA A 35 -0.39 -25.18 15.62
CA ALA A 35 -0.33 -26.50 15.00
C ALA A 35 0.52 -27.50 15.79
N ASN A 36 1.74 -27.80 15.33
CA ASN A 36 2.64 -28.79 15.89
C ASN A 36 3.94 -28.19 16.47
N PHE A 37 3.98 -26.87 16.67
CA PHE A 37 5.13 -26.20 17.28
C PHE A 37 4.72 -25.22 18.38
N GLU A 38 5.72 -24.86 19.18
CA GLU A 38 5.58 -24.00 20.35
C GLU A 38 6.52 -22.80 20.19
N ILE A 39 5.98 -21.60 20.40
CA ILE A 39 6.74 -20.35 20.54
C ILE A 39 6.80 -20.03 22.03
N LYS A 40 7.99 -20.06 22.62
CA LYS A 40 8.17 -20.01 24.08
C LYS A 40 8.10 -18.61 24.66
N GLU A 41 8.45 -17.61 23.87
CA GLU A 41 8.51 -16.20 24.24
C GLU A 41 8.20 -15.33 23.03
N GLN A 42 7.92 -14.05 23.26
CA GLN A 42 7.57 -13.12 22.20
C GLN A 42 8.71 -12.94 21.20
N PRO A 43 8.49 -13.22 19.90
CA PRO A 43 9.48 -12.91 18.88
C PRO A 43 9.71 -11.40 18.78
N THR A 44 10.96 -10.97 18.90
CA THR A 44 11.40 -9.57 18.76
C THR A 44 12.29 -9.35 17.56
N LYS A 45 12.80 -10.43 16.95
CA LYS A 45 13.63 -10.43 15.76
C LYS A 45 13.08 -11.42 14.74
N ILE A 46 12.28 -10.92 13.81
CA ILE A 46 11.65 -11.75 12.78
C ILE A 46 12.28 -11.49 11.43
N VAL A 47 12.34 -12.53 10.59
CA VAL A 47 12.67 -12.40 9.17
C VAL A 47 11.43 -12.77 8.37
N VAL A 48 11.06 -11.94 7.40
CA VAL A 48 9.84 -12.14 6.61
C VAL A 48 10.19 -12.21 5.14
N LEU A 49 10.16 -13.41 4.58
CA LEU A 49 10.48 -13.72 3.20
C LEU A 49 9.25 -13.81 2.30
N ASP A 50 8.05 -13.94 2.89
CA ASP A 50 6.78 -13.98 2.16
C ASP A 50 6.15 -12.58 2.04
N PRO A 51 5.90 -12.06 0.82
CA PRO A 51 5.36 -10.72 0.63
C PRO A 51 3.97 -10.50 1.22
N ASN A 52 3.09 -11.52 1.20
CA ASN A 52 1.75 -11.40 1.76
C ASN A 52 1.78 -11.42 3.29
N ALA A 53 2.60 -12.30 3.88
CA ALA A 53 2.84 -12.31 5.32
C ALA A 53 3.42 -10.97 5.78
N ALA A 54 4.36 -10.39 5.02
CA ALA A 54 4.89 -9.06 5.32
C ALA A 54 3.78 -8.00 5.36
N ASP A 55 2.90 -7.99 4.37
CA ASP A 55 1.78 -7.05 4.28
C ASP A 55 0.83 -7.16 5.48
N ILE A 56 0.45 -8.40 5.87
CA ILE A 56 -0.43 -8.64 7.03
C ILE A 56 0.28 -8.30 8.34
N ILE A 57 1.55 -8.69 8.51
CA ILE A 57 2.33 -8.40 9.73
C ILE A 57 2.48 -6.90 9.94
N SER A 58 2.72 -6.15 8.87
CA SER A 58 2.74 -4.68 8.89
C SER A 58 1.38 -4.09 9.25
N TYR A 59 0.30 -4.59 8.64
CA TYR A 59 -1.05 -4.09 8.95
C TYR A 59 -1.43 -4.32 10.42
N ILE A 60 -1.06 -5.48 10.99
CA ILE A 60 -1.25 -5.74 12.42
C ILE A 60 -0.37 -4.82 13.28
N GLY A 61 0.76 -4.34 12.77
CA GLY A 61 1.71 -3.47 13.48
C GLY A 61 2.79 -4.24 14.25
N TYR A 62 3.31 -5.32 13.66
CA TYR A 62 4.47 -6.08 14.16
C TYR A 62 5.69 -6.00 13.23
N ASP A 63 5.63 -5.18 12.18
CA ASP A 63 6.72 -4.86 11.27
C ASP A 63 7.95 -4.27 11.98
N VAL A 64 7.75 -3.58 13.10
CA VAL A 64 8.84 -3.06 13.96
C VAL A 64 9.80 -4.15 14.47
N ASN A 65 9.40 -5.42 14.44
CA ASN A 65 10.23 -6.55 14.83
C ASN A 65 10.99 -7.16 13.64
N MET A 66 10.74 -6.72 12.39
CA MET A 66 11.40 -7.25 11.20
C MET A 66 12.85 -6.77 11.13
N ILE A 67 13.79 -7.73 11.20
CA ILE A 67 15.23 -7.46 11.06
C ILE A 67 15.77 -7.79 9.68
N GLY A 68 14.98 -8.47 8.85
CA GLY A 68 15.31 -8.83 7.48
C GLY A 68 14.07 -9.23 6.69
N ARG A 69 14.11 -8.97 5.38
CA ARG A 69 13.06 -9.36 4.42
C ARG A 69 13.66 -10.02 3.20
N SER A 70 12.83 -10.67 2.37
CA SER A 70 13.29 -11.07 1.04
C SER A 70 13.28 -9.88 0.06
N ASP A 71 13.97 -10.04 -1.06
CA ASP A 71 13.90 -9.14 -2.22
C ASP A 71 12.49 -9.07 -2.83
N ASP A 72 11.69 -10.14 -2.67
CA ASP A 72 10.32 -10.24 -3.16
C ASP A 72 9.32 -9.40 -2.34
N VAL A 73 9.66 -9.07 -1.08
CA VAL A 73 8.93 -8.09 -0.26
C VAL A 73 9.26 -6.70 -0.78
N ASN A 74 8.50 -6.24 -1.77
CA ASN A 74 8.74 -5.00 -2.52
C ASN A 74 7.85 -3.82 -2.09
N GLN A 75 7.09 -3.95 -1.00
CA GLN A 75 6.31 -2.86 -0.43
C GLN A 75 7.22 -1.69 -0.01
N GLU A 76 6.89 -0.48 -0.47
CA GLU A 76 7.78 0.69 -0.33
C GLU A 76 8.09 1.01 1.15
N TRP A 77 7.09 0.92 2.04
CA TRP A 77 7.27 1.19 3.47
C TRP A 77 8.13 0.14 4.19
N LEU A 78 8.40 -1.00 3.56
CA LEU A 78 9.30 -2.05 4.08
C LEU A 78 10.71 -1.96 3.49
N SER A 79 10.99 -0.97 2.62
CA SER A 79 12.31 -0.81 2.00
C SER A 79 13.44 -0.60 3.02
N ILE A 80 13.13 -0.03 4.19
CA ILE A 80 14.07 0.17 5.31
C ILE A 80 14.53 -1.14 5.95
N VAL A 81 13.74 -2.21 5.83
CA VAL A 81 14.11 -3.54 6.34
C VAL A 81 15.19 -4.13 5.42
N PRO A 82 16.35 -4.57 5.95
CA PRO A 82 17.43 -5.12 5.13
C PRO A 82 17.00 -6.33 4.29
N SER A 83 17.53 -6.45 3.08
CA SER A 83 17.35 -7.65 2.26
C SER A 83 18.25 -8.78 2.76
N PHE A 84 17.65 -9.95 2.97
CA PHE A 84 18.29 -11.23 3.29
C PHE A 84 18.12 -12.20 2.11
N GLY A 85 18.31 -11.72 0.88
CA GLY A 85 18.21 -12.53 -0.35
C GLY A 85 16.78 -12.73 -0.85
N SER A 86 16.57 -13.67 -1.77
CA SER A 86 15.23 -13.91 -2.32
C SER A 86 14.39 -14.82 -1.42
N ALA A 87 13.09 -14.87 -1.65
CA ALA A 87 12.19 -15.77 -0.95
C ALA A 87 12.51 -17.25 -1.21
N SER A 88 13.00 -17.57 -2.40
CA SER A 88 13.36 -18.95 -2.81
C SER A 88 14.75 -19.37 -2.31
N GLU A 89 15.70 -18.45 -2.29
CA GLU A 89 17.10 -18.65 -1.89
C GLU A 89 17.57 -17.53 -0.94
N PRO A 90 17.13 -17.57 0.33
CA PRO A 90 17.49 -16.53 1.29
C PRO A 90 18.94 -16.68 1.78
N ASP A 91 19.49 -15.58 2.28
CA ASP A 91 20.79 -15.53 2.95
C ASP A 91 20.69 -16.18 4.34
N ILE A 92 21.05 -17.45 4.39
CA ILE A 92 21.00 -18.27 5.61
C ILE A 92 21.98 -17.74 6.67
N ASP A 93 23.14 -17.23 6.26
CA ASP A 93 24.14 -16.73 7.20
C ASP A 93 23.63 -15.45 7.87
N ALA A 94 23.04 -14.51 7.11
CA ALA A 94 22.39 -13.32 7.66
C ALA A 94 21.24 -13.67 8.63
N ILE A 95 20.41 -14.67 8.30
CA ILE A 95 19.33 -15.15 9.19
C ILE A 95 19.90 -15.68 10.52
N ILE A 96 21.00 -16.44 10.47
CA ILE A 96 21.62 -17.00 11.67
C ILE A 96 22.31 -15.90 12.50
N GLU A 97 23.09 -15.05 11.85
CA GLU A 97 23.86 -13.97 12.48
C GLU A 97 22.95 -12.89 13.08
N GLY A 98 21.76 -12.69 12.50
CA GLY A 98 20.71 -11.81 13.02
C GLY A 98 20.14 -12.23 14.37
N ASN A 99 20.41 -13.47 14.83
CA ASN A 99 19.75 -14.11 15.97
C ASN A 99 18.22 -14.09 15.80
N THR A 100 17.76 -14.51 14.62
CA THR A 100 16.34 -14.55 14.28
C THR A 100 15.57 -15.53 15.17
N ASP A 101 14.44 -15.05 15.71
CA ASP A 101 13.53 -15.86 16.53
C ASP A 101 12.64 -16.75 15.64
N VAL A 102 12.14 -16.18 14.55
CA VAL A 102 11.23 -16.84 13.61
C VAL A 102 11.38 -16.29 12.19
N VAL A 103 11.26 -17.17 11.21
CA VAL A 103 11.24 -16.86 9.78
C VAL A 103 9.84 -17.14 9.25
N PHE A 104 9.23 -16.17 8.56
CA PHE A 104 8.03 -16.36 7.77
C PHE A 104 8.43 -16.52 6.30
N ALA A 105 8.12 -17.66 5.69
CA ALA A 105 8.59 -18.01 4.35
C ALA A 105 7.44 -18.37 3.40
N THR A 106 7.73 -18.27 2.10
CA THR A 106 6.86 -18.73 1.03
C THR A 106 6.87 -20.27 0.95
N ASP A 107 5.89 -20.85 0.28
CA ASP A 107 5.87 -22.28 -0.05
C ASP A 107 6.88 -22.66 -1.15
N THR A 108 7.40 -21.67 -1.86
CA THR A 108 8.43 -21.81 -2.90
C THR A 108 9.87 -21.83 -2.38
N MET A 109 10.07 -21.60 -1.07
CA MET A 109 11.39 -21.65 -0.44
C MET A 109 12.09 -22.99 -0.72
N ASN A 110 13.37 -22.93 -1.07
CA ASN A 110 14.18 -24.12 -1.29
C ASN A 110 14.21 -25.01 -0.04
N ILE A 111 13.91 -26.31 -0.21
CA ILE A 111 13.78 -27.27 0.90
C ILE A 111 15.08 -27.45 1.69
N ASP A 112 16.24 -27.39 1.02
CA ASP A 112 17.54 -27.52 1.68
C ASP A 112 17.82 -26.26 2.52
N SER A 113 17.44 -25.08 2.02
CA SER A 113 17.55 -23.82 2.78
C SER A 113 16.69 -23.86 4.04
N LYS A 114 15.45 -24.34 3.94
CA LYS A 114 14.57 -24.54 5.10
C LYS A 114 15.18 -25.50 6.11
N GLU A 115 15.68 -26.67 5.67
CA GLU A 115 16.30 -27.66 6.58
C GLU A 115 17.53 -27.08 7.30
N LEU A 116 18.33 -26.25 6.63
CA LEU A 116 19.51 -25.61 7.23
C LEU A 116 19.14 -24.59 8.31
N ILE A 117 18.15 -23.74 8.07
CA ILE A 117 17.65 -22.77 9.06
C ILE A 117 17.07 -23.51 10.27
N GLU A 118 16.23 -24.52 10.03
CA GLU A 118 15.59 -25.29 11.11
C GLU A 118 16.60 -26.07 11.95
N LYS A 119 17.69 -26.58 11.36
CA LYS A 119 18.78 -27.25 12.07
C LYS A 119 19.51 -26.33 13.05
N LYS A 120 19.43 -25.02 12.87
CA LYS A 120 19.98 -24.01 13.78
C LYS A 120 19.04 -23.64 14.91
N GLY A 121 17.86 -24.26 14.96
CA GLY A 121 16.85 -24.01 15.99
C GLY A 121 15.90 -22.86 15.66
N ILE A 122 16.05 -22.22 14.50
CA ILE A 122 15.18 -21.13 14.04
C ILE A 122 13.96 -21.75 13.37
N ARG A 123 12.75 -21.29 13.73
CA ARG A 123 11.52 -21.83 13.14
C ARG A 123 11.22 -21.15 11.82
N VAL A 124 10.88 -21.96 10.81
CA VAL A 124 10.36 -21.49 9.51
C VAL A 124 8.86 -21.78 9.45
N ILE A 125 8.06 -20.72 9.34
CA ILE A 125 6.60 -20.76 9.28
C ILE A 125 6.17 -20.37 7.87
N THR A 126 5.30 -21.17 7.27
CA THR A 126 4.68 -20.88 5.98
C THR A 126 3.20 -20.60 6.20
N LEU A 127 2.70 -19.49 5.65
CA LEU A 127 1.30 -19.11 5.72
C LEU A 127 0.66 -19.32 4.35
N SER A 128 -0.48 -20.00 4.30
CA SER A 128 -1.24 -20.10 3.05
C SER A 128 -1.97 -18.79 2.78
N GLU A 129 -1.97 -18.33 1.53
CA GLU A 129 -2.80 -17.21 1.10
C GLU A 129 -4.27 -17.52 1.39
N ALA A 130 -4.99 -16.54 1.97
CA ALA A 130 -6.40 -16.71 2.24
C ALA A 130 -7.21 -16.58 0.96
N ILE A 131 -8.18 -17.48 0.74
CA ILE A 131 -9.13 -17.40 -0.38
C ILE A 131 -10.48 -16.85 0.11
N THR A 132 -10.79 -17.04 1.39
CA THR A 132 -12.06 -16.66 2.02
C THR A 132 -11.84 -15.72 3.22
N GLN A 133 -12.87 -14.96 3.61
CA GLN A 133 -12.82 -14.09 4.79
C GLN A 133 -12.42 -14.87 6.05
N THR A 134 -12.97 -16.07 6.25
CA THR A 134 -12.63 -16.92 7.41
C THR A 134 -11.16 -17.32 7.41
N GLN A 135 -10.58 -17.66 6.25
CA GLN A 135 -9.15 -17.95 6.15
C GLN A 135 -8.32 -16.69 6.41
N LEU A 136 -8.76 -15.53 5.93
CA LEU A 136 -8.05 -14.27 6.16
C LEU A 136 -8.03 -13.92 7.64
N GLN A 137 -9.18 -13.97 8.31
CA GLN A 137 -9.25 -13.79 9.76
C GLN A 137 -8.35 -14.78 10.50
N THR A 138 -8.33 -16.04 10.06
CA THR A 138 -7.48 -17.07 10.66
C THR A 138 -6.00 -16.75 10.49
N ASN A 139 -5.60 -16.24 9.33
CA ASN A 139 -4.23 -15.80 9.07
C ASN A 139 -3.82 -14.66 9.99
N TYR A 140 -4.68 -13.63 10.12
CA TYR A 140 -4.48 -12.51 11.05
C TYR A 140 -4.32 -13.00 12.49
N ILE A 141 -5.29 -13.78 12.99
CA ILE A 141 -5.25 -14.31 14.35
C ILE A 141 -4.01 -15.17 14.57
N THR A 142 -3.64 -16.01 13.62
CA THR A 142 -2.46 -16.88 13.73
C THR A 142 -1.18 -16.06 13.84
N LEU A 143 -1.00 -15.06 12.98
CA LEU A 143 0.15 -14.14 13.02
C LEU A 143 0.17 -13.34 14.33
N GLY A 144 -0.97 -12.77 14.73
CA GLY A 144 -1.12 -12.07 16.01
C GLY A 144 -0.74 -12.94 17.19
N LYS A 145 -1.21 -14.19 17.20
CA LYS A 145 -0.87 -15.16 18.25
C LYS A 145 0.62 -15.43 18.31
N ILE A 146 1.26 -15.68 17.16
CA ILE A 146 2.71 -15.96 17.08
C ILE A 146 3.53 -14.76 17.58
N LEU A 147 3.15 -13.55 17.17
CA LEU A 147 3.95 -12.33 17.36
C LEU A 147 3.63 -11.57 18.66
N GLY A 148 2.46 -11.82 19.25
CA GLY A 148 1.94 -11.07 20.38
C GLY A 148 1.33 -11.89 21.51
N GLY A 149 1.27 -13.22 21.39
CA GLY A 149 0.75 -14.09 22.44
C GLY A 149 -0.73 -14.47 22.28
N THR A 150 -1.17 -15.42 23.12
CA THR A 150 -2.49 -16.04 23.00
C THR A 150 -3.64 -15.07 23.24
N GLU A 151 -3.51 -14.10 24.13
CA GLU A 151 -4.55 -13.12 24.41
C GLU A 151 -4.26 -11.78 23.72
N ALA A 152 -3.15 -11.13 24.09
CA ALA A 152 -2.84 -9.78 23.62
C ALA A 152 -2.63 -9.74 22.09
N GLY A 153 -1.86 -10.69 21.57
CA GLY A 153 -1.59 -10.83 20.14
C GLY A 153 -2.83 -11.14 19.32
N THR A 154 -3.65 -12.09 19.79
CA THR A 154 -4.94 -12.44 19.17
C THR A 154 -5.87 -11.23 19.13
N LEU A 155 -5.99 -10.48 20.23
CA LEU A 155 -6.85 -9.29 20.28
C LEU A 155 -6.37 -8.21 19.32
N LYS A 156 -5.06 -7.91 19.30
CA LYS A 156 -4.48 -6.91 18.38
C LYS A 156 -4.73 -7.29 16.92
N ALA A 157 -4.54 -8.56 16.56
CA ALA A 157 -4.79 -9.01 15.19
C ALA A 157 -6.28 -9.07 14.82
N GLN A 158 -7.16 -9.42 15.76
CA GLN A 158 -8.61 -9.36 15.52
C GLN A 158 -9.06 -7.92 15.27
N ASN A 159 -8.60 -6.97 16.07
CA ASN A 159 -8.92 -5.55 15.86
C ASN A 159 -8.41 -5.06 14.50
N ALA A 160 -7.18 -5.41 14.13
CA ALA A 160 -6.63 -5.07 12.81
C ALA A 160 -7.47 -5.69 11.68
N TYR A 161 -7.84 -6.97 11.77
CA TYR A 161 -8.72 -7.58 10.78
C TYR A 161 -10.08 -6.87 10.64
N ASP A 162 -10.70 -6.51 11.77
CA ASP A 162 -11.98 -5.79 11.77
C ASP A 162 -11.84 -4.38 11.19
N GLU A 163 -10.72 -3.69 11.47
CA GLU A 163 -10.38 -2.38 10.91
C GLU A 163 -10.22 -2.47 9.38
N LEU A 164 -9.47 -3.46 8.87
CA LEU A 164 -9.29 -3.68 7.44
C LEU A 164 -10.64 -3.82 6.71
N LEU A 165 -11.52 -4.67 7.23
CA LEU A 165 -12.85 -4.86 6.63
C LEU A 165 -13.70 -3.60 6.73
N SER A 166 -13.63 -2.87 7.84
CA SER A 166 -14.34 -1.61 8.02
C SER A 166 -13.87 -0.55 7.01
N GLU A 167 -12.58 -0.46 6.74
CA GLU A 167 -12.01 0.46 5.75
C GLU A 167 -12.43 0.08 4.33
N MET A 168 -12.42 -1.21 4.00
CA MET A 168 -12.92 -1.71 2.71
C MET A 168 -14.42 -1.42 2.51
N GLU A 169 -15.26 -1.65 3.52
CA GLU A 169 -16.70 -1.32 3.46
C GLU A 169 -16.95 0.20 3.35
N LYS A 170 -16.12 1.00 4.02
CA LYS A 170 -16.18 2.47 3.91
C LYS A 170 -15.89 2.91 2.47
N MET A 171 -14.79 2.42 1.90
CA MET A 171 -14.42 2.70 0.50
C MET A 171 -15.51 2.27 -0.49
N LYS A 172 -16.10 1.08 -0.27
CA LYS A 172 -17.24 0.60 -1.07
C LYS A 172 -18.43 1.54 -0.99
N THR A 173 -18.80 1.98 0.22
CA THR A 173 -19.92 2.91 0.44
C THR A 173 -19.67 4.24 -0.26
N GLU A 174 -18.44 4.77 -0.19
CA GLU A 174 -18.05 5.99 -0.90
C GLU A 174 -18.16 5.82 -2.43
N ALA A 175 -17.67 4.70 -2.97
CA ALA A 175 -17.79 4.35 -4.38
C ALA A 175 -19.26 4.25 -4.85
N GLU A 176 -20.11 3.57 -4.08
CA GLU A 176 -21.55 3.45 -4.36
C GLU A 176 -22.24 4.81 -4.34
N ASN A 177 -21.89 5.70 -3.39
CA ASN A 177 -22.44 7.05 -3.31
C ASN A 177 -21.97 7.96 -4.46
N ALA A 178 -20.73 7.80 -4.92
CA ALA A 178 -20.19 8.53 -6.07
C ALA A 178 -20.79 8.05 -7.40
N ARG A 179 -21.29 6.81 -7.45
CA ARG A 179 -21.97 6.25 -8.62
C ARG A 179 -23.28 6.99 -8.86
N LYS A 180 -23.37 7.70 -9.99
CA LYS A 180 -24.59 8.45 -10.42
C LYS A 180 -25.76 7.55 -10.85
N SER A 181 -25.71 6.27 -10.52
CA SER A 181 -26.63 5.22 -10.97
C SER A 181 -26.75 4.15 -9.90
N ASP A 182 -27.97 3.67 -9.66
CA ASP A 182 -28.22 2.55 -8.74
C ASP A 182 -27.72 1.21 -9.30
N ILE A 183 -27.45 1.13 -10.61
CA ILE A 183 -26.92 -0.06 -11.27
C ILE A 183 -25.40 -0.14 -11.04
N PRO A 184 -24.88 -1.22 -10.43
CA PRO A 184 -23.45 -1.45 -10.27
C PRO A 184 -22.72 -1.54 -11.62
N TYR A 185 -21.47 -1.10 -11.64
CA TYR A 185 -20.61 -1.37 -12.79
C TYR A 185 -20.29 -2.85 -12.89
N GLU A 186 -20.22 -3.34 -14.11
CA GLU A 186 -19.73 -4.69 -14.42
C GLU A 186 -18.23 -4.63 -14.68
N VAL A 187 -17.45 -5.49 -14.01
CA VAL A 187 -15.99 -5.49 -14.11
C VAL A 187 -15.43 -6.89 -14.35
N CYS A 188 -14.22 -6.97 -14.90
CA CYS A 188 -13.45 -8.20 -14.92
C CYS A 188 -11.97 -7.93 -14.63
N TYR A 189 -11.26 -8.96 -14.19
CA TYR A 189 -9.81 -8.96 -14.04
C TYR A 189 -9.20 -10.02 -14.95
N LEU A 190 -8.32 -9.59 -15.85
CA LEU A 190 -7.63 -10.44 -16.82
C LEU A 190 -6.15 -10.55 -16.45
N TYR A 191 -5.55 -11.72 -16.69
CA TYR A 191 -4.15 -11.94 -16.40
C TYR A 191 -3.52 -12.98 -17.33
N THR A 192 -2.20 -13.02 -17.42
CA THR A 192 -1.49 -14.06 -18.17
C THR A 192 -0.90 -15.11 -17.25
N GLU A 193 -1.03 -16.38 -17.61
CA GLU A 193 -0.40 -17.49 -16.90
C GLU A 193 0.01 -18.57 -17.89
N GLY A 194 1.29 -18.96 -17.86
CA GLY A 194 1.83 -19.94 -18.81
C GLY A 194 1.69 -19.49 -20.28
N GLY A 195 1.75 -18.18 -20.54
CA GLY A 195 1.56 -17.59 -21.88
C GLY A 195 0.11 -17.64 -22.39
N GLN A 196 -0.86 -17.91 -21.51
CA GLN A 196 -2.29 -17.91 -21.84
C GLN A 196 -3.01 -16.81 -21.10
N LEU A 197 -3.94 -16.15 -21.79
CA LEU A 197 -4.87 -15.23 -21.15
C LEU A 197 -5.86 -16.01 -20.27
N LYS A 198 -6.03 -15.53 -19.05
CA LYS A 198 -6.92 -16.03 -18.01
C LYS A 198 -7.81 -14.90 -17.52
N MET A 199 -8.89 -15.30 -16.85
CA MET A 199 -9.81 -14.39 -16.16
C MET A 199 -10.00 -14.87 -14.73
N MET A 200 -10.03 -13.92 -13.81
CA MET A 200 -10.32 -14.20 -12.41
C MET A 200 -11.75 -14.72 -12.24
N THR A 201 -11.91 -15.78 -11.47
CA THR A 201 -13.21 -16.39 -11.17
C THR A 201 -13.77 -15.91 -9.84
N SER A 202 -15.06 -16.18 -9.63
CA SER A 202 -15.73 -15.92 -8.36
C SER A 202 -15.18 -16.78 -7.21
N ASN A 203 -15.50 -16.37 -5.98
CA ASN A 203 -15.12 -17.07 -4.73
C ASN A 203 -13.61 -17.10 -4.47
N THR A 204 -12.89 -16.08 -4.93
CA THR A 204 -11.48 -15.85 -4.60
C THR A 204 -11.35 -14.64 -3.69
N TYR A 205 -10.19 -14.47 -3.04
CA TYR A 205 -9.90 -13.24 -2.32
C TYR A 205 -9.95 -12.02 -3.25
N CYS A 206 -9.39 -12.15 -4.46
CA CYS A 206 -9.40 -11.10 -5.46
C CYS A 206 -10.83 -10.72 -5.92
N ASP A 207 -11.75 -11.70 -5.98
CA ASP A 207 -13.19 -11.45 -6.22
C ASP A 207 -13.84 -10.66 -5.08
N MET A 208 -13.47 -10.97 -3.83
CA MET A 208 -13.88 -10.19 -2.67
C MET A 208 -13.38 -8.74 -2.77
N LEU A 209 -12.11 -8.54 -3.11
CA LEU A 209 -11.50 -7.21 -3.27
C LEU A 209 -12.18 -6.41 -4.38
N LEU A 210 -12.48 -7.04 -5.53
CA LEU A 210 -13.28 -6.38 -6.59
C LEU A 210 -14.68 -6.01 -6.10
N GLY A 211 -15.32 -6.84 -5.29
CA GLY A 211 -16.63 -6.53 -4.71
C GLY A 211 -16.64 -5.26 -3.85
N TYR A 212 -15.52 -4.95 -3.19
CA TYR A 212 -15.35 -3.71 -2.41
C TYR A 212 -15.23 -2.45 -3.27
N THR A 213 -15.11 -2.55 -4.60
CA THR A 213 -15.24 -1.39 -5.50
C THR A 213 -16.70 -0.95 -5.72
N GLY A 214 -17.66 -1.68 -5.12
CA GLY A 214 -19.10 -1.50 -5.36
C GLY A 214 -19.58 -2.09 -6.69
N SER A 215 -18.77 -2.94 -7.33
CA SER A 215 -19.00 -3.49 -8.67
C SER A 215 -19.38 -4.96 -8.65
N VAL A 216 -19.85 -5.47 -9.79
CA VAL A 216 -20.16 -6.89 -10.00
C VAL A 216 -19.13 -7.51 -10.95
N ASN A 217 -18.51 -8.61 -10.53
CA ASN A 217 -17.61 -9.38 -11.39
C ASN A 217 -18.42 -10.14 -12.46
N VAL A 218 -18.13 -9.92 -13.74
CA VAL A 218 -18.80 -10.62 -14.86
C VAL A 218 -18.48 -12.13 -14.90
N ALA A 219 -17.43 -12.56 -14.21
CA ALA A 219 -16.96 -13.95 -14.19
C ALA A 219 -17.68 -14.86 -13.17
N VAL A 220 -18.88 -14.48 -12.69
CA VAL A 220 -19.64 -15.21 -11.65
C VAL A 220 -19.90 -16.69 -11.94
N ASN A 221 -19.90 -17.11 -13.21
CA ASN A 221 -20.15 -18.50 -13.64
C ASN A 221 -18.96 -19.16 -14.36
N VAL A 222 -17.75 -18.62 -14.24
CA VAL A 222 -16.56 -19.19 -14.87
C VAL A 222 -15.85 -20.08 -13.85
N THR A 223 -15.61 -21.34 -14.19
CA THR A 223 -15.07 -22.35 -13.26
C THR A 223 -13.61 -22.77 -13.53
N ASN A 224 -13.07 -22.45 -14.72
CA ASN A 224 -11.76 -22.94 -15.17
C ASN A 224 -10.74 -21.82 -15.45
N ASN A 225 -10.99 -20.59 -14.97
CA ASN A 225 -10.19 -19.37 -15.18
C ASN A 225 -9.84 -19.05 -16.64
N SER A 226 -10.42 -19.77 -17.60
CA SER A 226 -10.13 -19.64 -19.02
C SER A 226 -11.04 -18.56 -19.59
N VAL A 227 -10.48 -17.70 -20.44
CA VAL A 227 -11.25 -16.63 -21.06
C VAL A 227 -12.19 -17.21 -22.11
N GLU A 228 -13.49 -17.08 -21.86
CA GLU A 228 -14.52 -17.34 -22.85
C GLU A 228 -14.89 -16.02 -23.55
N PHE A 229 -14.27 -15.75 -24.70
CA PHE A 229 -14.42 -14.48 -25.43
C PHE A 229 -15.88 -14.12 -25.76
N ASN A 230 -16.72 -15.11 -26.09
CA ASN A 230 -18.15 -14.87 -26.32
C ASN A 230 -18.88 -14.46 -25.04
N THR A 231 -18.52 -15.04 -23.90
CA THR A 231 -19.08 -14.69 -22.58
C THR A 231 -18.71 -13.24 -22.23
N LEU A 232 -17.44 -12.86 -22.41
CA LEU A 232 -17.00 -11.47 -22.22
C LEU A 232 -17.64 -10.49 -23.20
N LYS A 233 -17.86 -10.91 -24.46
CA LYS A 233 -18.55 -10.09 -25.46
C LYS A 233 -20.01 -9.82 -25.09
N VAL A 234 -20.69 -10.83 -24.52
CA VAL A 234 -22.08 -10.71 -24.07
C VAL A 234 -22.18 -9.87 -22.80
N ALA A 235 -21.28 -10.09 -21.83
CA ALA A 235 -21.22 -9.30 -20.60
C ALA A 235 -20.85 -7.84 -20.90
N ASN A 236 -19.84 -7.62 -21.74
CA ASN A 236 -19.33 -6.31 -22.12
C ASN A 236 -19.08 -5.40 -20.90
N PRO A 237 -18.10 -5.75 -20.04
CA PRO A 237 -17.87 -5.05 -18.78
C PRO A 237 -17.62 -3.56 -18.98
N ASP A 238 -18.04 -2.76 -18.01
CA ASP A 238 -17.81 -1.31 -17.97
C ASP A 238 -16.33 -0.97 -17.80
N TYR A 239 -15.60 -1.76 -17.01
CA TYR A 239 -14.17 -1.61 -16.73
C TYR A 239 -13.45 -2.96 -16.78
N ILE A 240 -12.18 -2.94 -17.20
CA ILE A 240 -11.31 -4.11 -17.24
C ILE A 240 -10.04 -3.81 -16.46
N PHE A 241 -9.76 -4.59 -15.44
CA PHE A 241 -8.47 -4.59 -14.75
C PHE A 241 -7.57 -5.68 -15.34
N TYR A 242 -6.26 -5.43 -15.36
CA TYR A 242 -5.30 -6.40 -15.90
C TYR A 242 -3.95 -6.40 -15.19
N ASP A 243 -3.24 -7.53 -15.21
CA ASP A 243 -2.04 -7.72 -14.38
C ASP A 243 -0.73 -7.17 -14.95
N SER A 244 -0.63 -7.00 -16.27
CA SER A 244 0.66 -6.77 -16.92
C SER A 244 0.52 -6.22 -18.34
N GLU A 245 1.62 -5.66 -18.85
CA GLU A 245 1.72 -5.29 -20.27
C GLU A 245 1.51 -6.48 -21.22
N GLU A 246 1.88 -7.70 -20.81
CA GLU A 246 1.63 -8.91 -21.60
C GLU A 246 0.13 -9.12 -21.78
N THR A 247 -0.63 -9.04 -20.69
CA THR A 247 -2.10 -9.10 -20.73
C THR A 247 -2.70 -7.99 -21.59
N LEU A 248 -2.19 -6.76 -21.47
CA LEU A 248 -2.65 -5.65 -22.32
C LEU A 248 -2.37 -5.91 -23.81
N LYS A 249 -1.24 -6.52 -24.16
CA LYS A 249 -0.95 -6.94 -25.54
C LYS A 249 -1.95 -7.98 -26.03
N PHE A 250 -2.29 -8.98 -25.20
CA PHE A 250 -3.34 -9.95 -25.54
C PHE A 250 -4.70 -9.28 -25.78
N ILE A 251 -5.12 -8.37 -24.88
CA ILE A 251 -6.38 -7.62 -25.01
C ILE A 251 -6.44 -6.84 -26.34
N ASN A 252 -5.34 -6.20 -26.72
CA ASN A 252 -5.27 -5.37 -27.93
C ASN A 252 -5.07 -6.17 -29.23
N ALA A 253 -4.60 -7.42 -29.14
CA ALA A 253 -4.37 -8.29 -30.28
C ALA A 253 -5.63 -9.09 -30.68
N ASP A 254 -6.54 -9.36 -29.74
CA ASP A 254 -7.78 -10.09 -30.01
C ASP A 254 -8.92 -9.17 -30.48
N ASP A 255 -9.52 -9.48 -31.64
CA ASP A 255 -10.59 -8.67 -32.24
C ASP A 255 -11.84 -8.57 -31.35
N THR A 256 -12.14 -9.61 -30.56
CA THR A 256 -13.30 -9.60 -29.66
C THR A 256 -13.05 -8.69 -28.47
N LEU A 257 -11.91 -8.85 -27.80
CA LEU A 257 -11.54 -8.04 -26.64
C LEU A 257 -11.38 -6.56 -27.01
N LYS A 258 -10.69 -6.28 -28.12
CA LYS A 258 -10.52 -4.91 -28.63
C LYS A 258 -11.85 -4.23 -28.96
N SER A 259 -12.89 -5.00 -29.27
CA SER A 259 -14.23 -4.48 -29.57
C SER A 259 -15.07 -4.14 -28.34
N LEU A 260 -14.66 -4.56 -27.13
CA LEU A 260 -15.37 -4.28 -25.88
C LEU A 260 -15.40 -2.78 -25.61
N ASP A 261 -16.49 -2.32 -25.00
CA ASP A 261 -16.69 -0.89 -24.72
C ASP A 261 -15.64 -0.35 -23.75
N ALA A 262 -15.25 -1.12 -22.72
CA ALA A 262 -14.19 -0.74 -21.80
C ALA A 262 -12.87 -0.45 -22.54
N VAL A 263 -12.47 -1.30 -23.50
CA VAL A 263 -11.22 -1.10 -24.27
C VAL A 263 -11.32 0.13 -25.16
N LYS A 264 -12.39 0.26 -25.95
CA LYS A 264 -12.57 1.41 -26.87
C LYS A 264 -12.65 2.75 -26.13
N LYS A 265 -13.20 2.75 -24.91
CA LYS A 265 -13.38 3.94 -24.07
C LYS A 265 -12.22 4.16 -23.08
N LYS A 266 -11.12 3.39 -23.21
CA LYS A 266 -9.94 3.46 -22.32
C LYS A 266 -10.27 3.29 -20.83
N LYS A 267 -11.26 2.44 -20.53
CA LYS A 267 -11.62 2.00 -19.18
C LYS A 267 -10.90 0.70 -18.81
N THR A 268 -9.61 0.65 -19.13
CA THR A 268 -8.71 -0.46 -18.82
C THR A 268 -7.61 0.04 -17.88
N PHE A 269 -7.36 -0.62 -16.76
CA PHE A 269 -6.34 -0.18 -15.80
C PHE A 269 -5.50 -1.34 -15.29
N MET A 270 -4.19 -1.11 -15.16
CA MET A 270 -3.28 -2.14 -14.68
C MET A 270 -3.35 -2.21 -13.15
N ILE A 271 -3.59 -3.40 -12.62
CA ILE A 271 -3.40 -3.76 -11.22
C ILE A 271 -2.66 -5.09 -11.23
N THR A 272 -1.45 -5.14 -10.70
CA THR A 272 -0.62 -6.34 -10.76
C THR A 272 -1.21 -7.50 -9.95
N LYS A 273 -0.78 -8.73 -10.25
CA LYS A 273 -1.16 -9.91 -9.42
C LYS A 273 -0.73 -9.76 -7.98
N GLU A 274 0.44 -9.16 -7.75
CA GLU A 274 0.95 -8.92 -6.40
C GLU A 274 0.04 -7.97 -5.62
N GLU A 275 -0.37 -6.86 -6.25
CA GLU A 275 -1.33 -5.91 -5.68
C GLU A 275 -2.70 -6.55 -5.37
N MET A 276 -3.19 -7.44 -6.25
CA MET A 276 -4.46 -8.15 -6.03
C MET A 276 -4.41 -9.22 -4.94
N ASN A 277 -3.24 -9.81 -4.69
CA ASN A 277 -3.10 -10.97 -3.80
C ASN A 277 -2.69 -10.60 -2.37
N ARG A 278 -2.15 -9.40 -2.14
CA ARG A 278 -1.69 -8.94 -0.81
C ARG A 278 -2.87 -8.53 0.07
N GLN A 279 -2.83 -8.92 1.35
CA GLN A 279 -4.01 -8.97 2.22
C GLN A 279 -3.92 -8.10 3.48
N GLY A 280 -3.07 -7.07 3.47
CA GLY A 280 -2.90 -6.04 4.49
C GLY A 280 -3.00 -4.64 3.89
N ASN A 281 -2.03 -3.76 4.16
CA ASN A 281 -2.02 -2.37 3.68
C ASN A 281 -2.17 -2.28 2.16
N THR A 282 -1.47 -3.15 1.43
CA THR A 282 -1.52 -3.14 -0.04
C THR A 282 -2.95 -3.37 -0.56
N ALA A 283 -3.78 -4.14 0.15
CA ALA A 283 -5.17 -4.37 -0.28
C ALA A 283 -5.98 -3.06 -0.33
N LEU A 284 -5.74 -2.17 0.64
CA LEU A 284 -6.42 -0.87 0.72
C LEU A 284 -5.91 0.07 -0.36
N GLU A 285 -4.60 0.11 -0.58
CA GLU A 285 -3.98 0.89 -1.67
C GLU A 285 -4.48 0.43 -3.05
N THR A 286 -4.55 -0.88 -3.27
CA THR A 286 -5.08 -1.47 -4.50
C THR A 286 -6.55 -1.11 -4.69
N LEU A 287 -7.37 -1.21 -3.63
CA LEU A 287 -8.78 -0.85 -3.68
C LEU A 287 -8.97 0.63 -4.00
N GLU A 288 -8.17 1.50 -3.39
CA GLU A 288 -8.15 2.93 -3.66
C GLU A 288 -7.78 3.23 -5.12
N LYS A 289 -6.75 2.59 -5.68
CA LYS A 289 -6.38 2.73 -7.10
C LYS A 289 -7.54 2.34 -8.02
N MET A 290 -8.19 1.20 -7.76
CA MET A 290 -9.33 0.74 -8.55
C MET A 290 -10.52 1.71 -8.45
N ILE A 291 -10.87 2.15 -7.23
CA ILE A 291 -11.97 3.08 -7.01
C ILE A 291 -11.68 4.45 -7.63
N GLY A 292 -10.47 4.99 -7.46
CA GLY A 292 -10.06 6.27 -8.06
C GLY A 292 -10.14 6.25 -9.59
N PHE A 293 -9.75 5.14 -10.22
CA PHE A 293 -9.90 4.95 -11.66
C PHE A 293 -11.37 4.89 -12.11
N MET A 294 -12.20 4.14 -11.37
CA MET A 294 -13.61 3.94 -11.71
C MET A 294 -14.46 5.19 -11.44
N TYR A 295 -14.13 5.91 -10.37
CA TYR A 295 -14.85 7.06 -9.83
C TYR A 295 -13.86 8.22 -9.64
N PRO A 296 -13.51 8.98 -10.71
CA PRO A 296 -12.47 10.01 -10.65
C PRO A 296 -12.67 11.11 -9.60
N SER A 297 -13.90 11.32 -9.13
CA SER A 297 -14.18 12.25 -8.02
C SER A 297 -13.64 11.80 -6.66
N LEU A 298 -13.33 10.50 -6.53
CA LEU A 298 -12.77 9.89 -5.32
C LEU A 298 -11.26 9.63 -5.45
N ALA A 299 -10.67 9.89 -6.62
CA ALA A 299 -9.24 9.78 -6.80
C ALA A 299 -8.53 10.77 -5.87
N LYS A 300 -7.61 10.29 -5.02
CA LYS A 300 -6.69 11.19 -4.32
C LYS A 300 -5.86 11.95 -5.37
N GLN A 301 -5.60 13.23 -5.13
CA GLN A 301 -4.76 14.02 -6.05
C GLN A 301 -3.39 13.34 -6.15
N GLY A 302 -3.08 12.85 -7.36
CA GLY A 302 -1.95 11.96 -7.61
C GLY A 302 -2.21 10.93 -8.72
N THR A 303 -3.46 10.58 -9.00
CA THR A 303 -3.83 9.69 -10.13
C THR A 303 -4.57 10.45 -11.23
N SER A 304 -3.80 11.10 -12.10
CA SER A 304 -4.31 11.56 -13.40
C SER A 304 -3.99 10.51 -14.47
N THR A 305 -4.99 9.72 -14.84
CA THR A 305 -4.95 8.89 -16.05
C THR A 305 -5.32 9.73 -17.27
N GLU A 306 -4.33 10.21 -18.02
CA GLU A 306 -4.48 10.47 -19.46
C GLU A 306 -3.49 9.61 -20.23
N ASP A 307 -3.95 8.44 -20.67
CA ASP A 307 -3.32 7.69 -21.75
C ASP A 307 -3.38 8.50 -23.04
N THR A 308 -2.28 9.15 -23.39
CA THR A 308 -1.95 9.44 -24.78
C THR A 308 -0.73 8.62 -25.17
N VAL A 309 -0.94 7.71 -26.12
CA VAL A 309 0.10 6.95 -26.80
C VAL A 309 1.08 7.93 -27.44
N SER A 310 2.23 8.07 -26.80
CA SER A 310 3.49 8.43 -27.46
C SER A 310 4.62 8.10 -26.49
N LYS A 311 5.42 7.10 -26.84
CA LYS A 311 6.80 6.99 -26.36
C LYS A 311 7.51 8.30 -26.72
N PRO A 312 8.11 8.98 -25.74
CA PRO A 312 9.57 9.10 -25.72
C PRO A 312 10.06 8.53 -24.38
N GLU A 313 10.98 7.56 -24.42
CA GLU A 313 12.36 7.77 -23.95
C GLU A 313 12.46 8.13 -22.45
N THR A 314 13.11 7.23 -21.72
CA THR A 314 13.64 7.38 -20.35
C THR A 314 13.98 8.83 -20.02
N THR A 315 13.28 9.41 -19.05
CA THR A 315 13.74 10.59 -18.33
C THR A 315 13.78 10.22 -16.85
N GLU A 316 14.98 9.92 -16.36
CA GLU A 316 15.27 9.89 -14.93
C GLU A 316 14.82 11.24 -14.34
N ALA A 317 14.04 11.21 -13.25
CA ALA A 317 13.75 12.41 -12.48
C ALA A 317 15.09 13.00 -12.01
N LYS A 318 15.46 14.17 -12.54
CA LYS A 318 16.70 14.84 -12.16
C LYS A 318 16.52 15.48 -10.79
N SER A 319 17.32 15.04 -9.83
CA SER A 319 17.48 15.75 -8.56
C SER A 319 18.41 16.95 -8.77
N VAL A 320 18.10 18.07 -8.10
CA VAL A 320 18.98 19.23 -8.02
C VAL A 320 19.86 19.21 -6.76
N ALA A 321 19.89 18.11 -5.99
CA ALA A 321 20.64 18.01 -4.73
C ALA A 321 22.14 18.35 -4.86
N GLU A 322 22.75 17.99 -6.00
CA GLU A 322 24.16 18.30 -6.28
C GLU A 322 24.44 19.82 -6.33
N ASP A 323 23.49 20.63 -6.82
CA ASP A 323 23.62 22.09 -6.90
C ASP A 323 23.70 22.73 -5.49
N TYR A 324 23.09 22.07 -4.51
CA TYR A 324 23.09 22.48 -3.10
C TYR A 324 24.14 21.74 -2.27
N LYS A 325 24.94 20.87 -2.89
CA LYS A 325 26.00 20.06 -2.25
C LYS A 325 25.50 19.21 -1.08
N ILE A 326 24.28 18.69 -1.20
CA ILE A 326 23.66 17.84 -0.18
C ILE A 326 23.58 16.40 -0.68
N ASP A 327 23.97 15.44 0.16
CA ASP A 327 23.73 14.01 -0.08
C ASP A 327 22.44 13.62 0.67
N LEU A 328 21.45 13.16 -0.07
CA LEU A 328 20.12 12.85 0.48
C LEU A 328 20.07 11.48 1.13
N LYS A 329 21.05 10.59 0.85
CA LYS A 329 21.01 9.20 1.29
C LYS A 329 20.96 9.11 2.82
N ASP A 330 19.91 8.48 3.33
CA ASP A 330 19.67 8.27 4.77
C ASP A 330 19.64 9.57 5.60
N LEU A 331 19.49 10.73 4.95
CA LEU A 331 19.51 12.03 5.60
C LEU A 331 18.16 12.35 6.24
N LYS A 332 18.21 12.82 7.48
CA LYS A 332 17.08 13.35 8.23
C LYS A 332 17.52 14.58 8.99
N LEU A 333 16.79 15.68 8.83
CA LEU A 333 17.05 16.95 9.50
C LEU A 333 15.88 17.29 10.43
N ASP A 334 16.18 17.58 11.68
CA ASP A 334 15.20 17.88 12.72
C ASP A 334 15.56 19.13 13.55
N TYR A 335 14.64 19.49 14.42
CA TYR A 335 14.68 20.69 15.25
C TYR A 335 15.94 20.72 16.14
N GLU A 336 16.55 21.89 16.30
CA GLU A 336 17.81 22.15 17.03
C GLU A 336 19.10 21.66 16.34
N GLN A 337 19.04 21.05 15.15
CA GLN A 337 20.25 20.76 14.38
C GLN A 337 20.89 22.02 13.80
N ASP A 338 22.22 22.09 13.87
CA ASP A 338 23.05 23.13 13.25
C ASP A 338 24.12 22.47 12.38
N ASN A 339 23.96 22.51 11.06
CA ASN A 339 24.92 21.96 10.10
C ASN A 339 24.69 22.48 8.67
N ASP A 340 25.62 22.16 7.77
CA ASP A 340 25.57 22.62 6.37
C ASP A 340 24.42 21.99 5.56
N ASN A 341 23.93 20.79 5.94
CA ASN A 341 22.78 20.16 5.29
C ASN A 341 21.48 20.91 5.61
N VAL A 342 21.33 21.40 6.85
CA VAL A 342 20.24 22.29 7.24
C VAL A 342 20.30 23.58 6.41
N ARG A 343 21.49 24.16 6.22
CA ARG A 343 21.65 25.36 5.39
C ARG A 343 21.26 25.10 3.93
N ALA A 344 21.67 23.96 3.36
CA ALA A 344 21.32 23.57 2.01
C ALA A 344 19.79 23.39 1.83
N MET A 345 19.13 22.72 2.77
CA MET A 345 17.68 22.57 2.78
C MET A 345 16.96 23.91 2.92
N GLN A 346 17.41 24.79 3.83
CA GLN A 346 16.88 26.14 3.99
C GLN A 346 17.02 26.97 2.71
N GLN A 347 18.17 26.88 2.03
CA GLN A 347 18.38 27.56 0.76
C GLN A 347 17.38 27.08 -0.29
N ARG A 348 17.13 25.77 -0.39
CA ARG A 348 16.14 25.22 -1.31
C ARG A 348 14.72 25.68 -0.98
N LEU A 349 14.34 25.70 0.30
CA LEU A 349 13.05 26.23 0.75
C LEU A 349 12.89 27.73 0.44
N PHE A 350 13.96 28.52 0.57
CA PHE A 350 13.98 29.92 0.15
C PHE A 350 13.76 30.07 -1.35
N ASP A 351 14.48 29.28 -2.16
CA ASP A 351 14.38 29.34 -3.63
C ASP A 351 12.96 29.00 -4.12
N LEU A 352 12.29 28.07 -3.44
CA LEU A 352 10.91 27.66 -3.71
C LEU A 352 9.86 28.59 -3.08
N GLY A 353 10.26 29.58 -2.26
CA GLY A 353 9.34 30.57 -1.67
C GLY A 353 8.64 30.13 -0.38
N TYR A 354 9.18 29.13 0.33
CA TYR A 354 8.70 28.71 1.67
C TYR A 354 9.43 29.43 2.81
N ILE A 355 10.57 30.04 2.52
CA ILE A 355 11.26 31.00 3.39
C ILE A 355 11.29 32.33 2.65
N ASP A 356 10.72 33.37 3.25
CA ASP A 356 10.58 34.68 2.58
C ASP A 356 11.83 35.55 2.67
N ASP A 357 12.65 35.34 3.72
CA ASP A 357 13.84 36.14 4.00
C ASP A 357 15.09 35.27 4.08
N ASN A 358 16.08 35.60 3.24
CA ASN A 358 17.36 34.90 3.16
C ASN A 358 18.17 34.98 4.47
N GLU A 359 17.88 35.93 5.36
CA GLU A 359 18.48 35.96 6.70
C GLU A 359 18.14 34.70 7.53
N ASN A 360 17.09 33.95 7.16
CA ASN A 360 16.72 32.69 7.82
C ASN A 360 17.47 31.46 7.28
N VAL A 361 18.33 31.59 6.27
CA VAL A 361 19.22 30.53 5.77
C VAL A 361 20.50 30.47 6.62
N THR A 362 20.32 30.17 7.90
CA THR A 362 21.38 30.27 8.92
C THR A 362 22.23 29.00 9.02
N GLY A 363 21.66 27.84 8.69
CA GLY A 363 22.18 26.51 9.03
C GLY A 363 21.64 25.93 10.34
N TYR A 364 20.84 26.68 11.09
CA TYR A 364 20.18 26.22 12.31
C TYR A 364 18.70 25.93 12.09
N TYR A 365 18.25 24.73 12.44
CA TYR A 365 16.86 24.28 12.27
C TYR A 365 16.00 24.73 13.45
N GLY A 366 15.49 25.96 13.35
CA GLY A 366 14.57 26.56 14.34
C GLY A 366 13.10 26.59 13.90
N ASP A 367 12.30 27.39 14.60
CA ASP A 367 10.84 27.49 14.36
C ASP A 367 10.48 27.93 12.94
N VAL A 368 11.25 28.86 12.36
CA VAL A 368 11.05 29.33 10.98
C VAL A 368 11.24 28.20 9.98
N THR A 369 12.31 27.41 10.14
CA THR A 369 12.60 26.26 9.28
C THR A 369 11.55 25.16 9.44
N LYS A 370 11.13 24.88 10.67
CA LYS A 370 10.06 23.91 10.94
C LYS A 370 8.75 24.31 10.27
N ALA A 371 8.39 25.59 10.33
CA ALA A 371 7.19 26.11 9.66
C ALA A 371 7.29 26.00 8.14
N ALA A 372 8.45 26.37 7.55
CA ALA A 372 8.70 26.25 6.12
C ALA A 372 8.64 24.79 5.64
N VAL A 373 9.22 23.85 6.38
CA VAL A 373 9.14 22.41 6.07
C VAL A 373 7.70 21.90 6.15
N LYS A 374 6.91 22.30 7.15
CA LYS A 374 5.49 21.94 7.22
C LYS A 374 4.70 22.49 6.04
N ALA A 375 4.95 23.74 5.64
CA ALA A 375 4.29 24.35 4.49
C ALA A 375 4.68 23.64 3.19
N PHE A 376 5.94 23.25 3.02
CA PHE A 376 6.39 22.44 1.89
C PHE A 376 5.76 21.06 1.88
N GLN A 377 5.75 20.36 3.02
CA GLN A 377 5.12 19.05 3.19
C GLN A 377 3.64 19.12 2.81
N LYS A 378 2.93 20.11 3.36
CA LYS A 378 1.53 20.36 3.03
C LYS A 378 1.29 20.57 1.54
N ASN A 379 2.09 21.42 0.90
CA ASN A 379 1.93 21.74 -0.51
C ASN A 379 2.41 20.62 -1.45
N SER A 380 3.14 19.63 -0.91
CA SER A 380 3.65 18.46 -1.63
C SER A 380 2.92 17.16 -1.24
N ASP A 381 1.78 17.27 -0.54
CA ASP A 381 0.97 16.15 -0.04
C ASP A 381 1.75 15.12 0.82
N ILE A 382 2.72 15.62 1.59
CA ILE A 382 3.48 14.88 2.61
C ILE A 382 2.92 15.24 4.00
N GLU A 383 2.96 14.29 4.94
CA GLU A 383 2.54 14.53 6.32
C GLU A 383 3.28 15.73 6.95
N GLU A 384 2.54 16.68 7.54
CA GLU A 384 3.05 17.95 8.11
C GLU A 384 3.77 17.77 9.47
N THR A 385 4.74 16.86 9.51
CA THR A 385 5.51 16.55 10.72
C THR A 385 6.42 17.71 11.13
N GLY A 386 6.85 18.52 10.17
CA GLY A 386 7.87 19.57 10.34
C GLY A 386 9.28 19.02 10.55
N THR A 387 9.47 17.72 10.35
CA THR A 387 10.77 17.04 10.28
C THR A 387 11.09 16.79 8.83
N ALA A 388 12.27 17.20 8.36
CA ALA A 388 12.69 16.93 7.00
C ALA A 388 13.35 15.54 6.93
N ASP A 389 12.52 14.51 6.88
CA ASP A 389 12.93 13.14 6.62
C ASP A 389 13.36 12.93 5.15
N ASN A 390 13.86 11.73 4.84
CA ASN A 390 14.35 11.44 3.50
C ASN A 390 13.27 11.66 2.43
N LYS A 391 12.01 11.28 2.68
CA LYS A 391 10.89 11.55 1.76
C LYS A 391 10.71 13.04 1.49
N THR A 392 10.73 13.86 2.55
CA THR A 392 10.61 15.31 2.45
C THR A 392 11.79 15.92 1.71
N LEU A 393 13.03 15.49 2.01
CA LEU A 393 14.24 16.02 1.37
C LEU A 393 14.31 15.60 -0.11
N VAL A 394 13.98 14.35 -0.44
CA VAL A 394 13.91 13.88 -1.83
C VAL A 394 12.91 14.72 -2.62
N ALA A 395 11.70 14.93 -2.11
CA ALA A 395 10.69 15.78 -2.74
C ALA A 395 11.16 17.24 -2.90
N LEU A 396 11.80 17.79 -1.87
CA LEU A 396 12.28 19.18 -1.85
C LEU A 396 13.36 19.45 -2.90
N PHE A 397 14.21 18.45 -3.17
CA PHE A 397 15.33 18.53 -4.11
C PHE A 397 15.04 17.91 -5.48
N MET A 398 13.77 17.65 -5.83
CA MET A 398 13.40 17.38 -7.22
C MET A 398 13.45 18.69 -8.04
N GLU A 399 13.82 18.61 -9.31
CA GLU A 399 13.85 19.77 -10.22
C GLU A 399 12.46 20.45 -10.31
N ASP A 400 11.39 19.68 -10.24
CA ASP A 400 9.99 20.08 -10.31
C ASP A 400 9.29 20.21 -8.94
N ALA A 401 10.06 20.33 -7.84
CA ALA A 401 9.53 20.51 -6.50
C ALA A 401 8.50 21.66 -6.44
N VAL A 402 7.38 21.43 -5.73
CA VAL A 402 6.27 22.38 -5.63
C VAL A 402 6.78 23.72 -5.08
N SER A 403 6.50 24.82 -5.78
CA SER A 403 6.91 26.17 -5.36
C SER A 403 5.73 26.92 -4.74
N ASN A 404 6.00 27.77 -3.75
CA ASN A 404 5.02 28.60 -3.06
C ASN A 404 4.93 30.04 -3.62
N LYS A 405 5.51 30.29 -4.80
CA LYS A 405 5.43 31.61 -5.46
C LYS A 405 4.10 31.75 -6.18
N THR A 406 3.28 32.73 -5.79
CA THR A 406 2.05 33.08 -6.50
C THR A 406 2.36 33.59 -7.91
N ASP A 407 1.74 32.98 -8.92
CA ASP A 407 1.89 33.30 -10.34
C ASP A 407 1.23 34.65 -10.68
N ASP A 408 1.95 35.75 -10.44
CA ASP A 408 1.66 37.05 -11.04
C ASP A 408 2.11 37.04 -12.51
N GLY A 409 1.24 36.61 -13.43
CA GLY A 409 1.45 36.93 -14.84
C GLY A 409 0.88 36.01 -15.92
N LYS A 410 -0.45 35.86 -16.03
CA LYS A 410 -1.07 35.68 -17.36
C LYS A 410 -2.44 36.34 -17.50
N LYS A 411 -2.40 37.48 -18.19
CA LYS A 411 -3.49 38.36 -18.60
C LYS A 411 -4.40 37.67 -19.63
N SER A 412 -5.71 37.60 -19.36
CA SER A 412 -6.75 37.58 -20.40
C SER A 412 -7.85 38.57 -20.02
N GLU A 413 -7.98 39.59 -20.85
CA GLU A 413 -9.01 40.62 -20.83
C GLU A 413 -10.38 40.00 -21.14
N GLU A 414 -11.39 40.27 -20.31
CA GLU A 414 -12.71 40.63 -20.84
C GLU A 414 -13.54 41.48 -19.84
N LYS A 415 -13.64 42.75 -20.23
CA LYS A 415 -14.68 43.78 -20.05
C LYS A 415 -15.50 43.89 -18.76
N SER A 416 -15.43 45.13 -18.28
CA SER A 416 -16.33 45.85 -17.38
C SER A 416 -17.75 46.00 -17.93
N ASP A 417 -18.74 46.02 -17.02
CA ASP A 417 -19.50 47.23 -16.67
C ASP A 417 -20.73 46.84 -15.82
N SER A 418 -20.76 47.29 -14.56
CA SER A 418 -21.82 48.20 -14.08
C SER A 418 -21.54 48.64 -12.64
N GLU A 419 -21.21 49.93 -12.50
CA GLU A 419 -21.35 50.77 -11.30
C GLU A 419 -22.82 50.80 -10.80
N SER A 420 -23.22 51.29 -9.62
CA SER A 420 -22.60 52.26 -8.72
C SER A 420 -23.20 52.19 -7.30
N ASN A 421 -22.35 52.60 -6.34
CA ASN A 421 -22.60 53.45 -5.16
C ASN A 421 -23.77 53.20 -4.21
N SER A 422 -23.38 52.81 -2.99
CA SER A 422 -23.96 53.30 -1.74
C SER A 422 -23.35 54.66 -1.36
N ASP A 423 -24.19 55.68 -1.19
CA ASP A 423 -23.83 56.91 -0.47
C ASP A 423 -24.42 56.92 0.95
N GLU A 424 -23.57 57.40 1.84
CA GLU A 424 -23.63 57.54 3.28
C GLU A 424 -24.50 58.76 3.71
N LYS A 425 -25.31 58.66 4.77
CA LYS A 425 -25.22 59.53 5.98
C LYS A 425 -26.41 59.49 6.96
N SER A 426 -26.01 59.45 8.23
CA SER A 426 -26.48 60.19 9.43
C SER A 426 -27.99 60.25 9.73
N GLU A 427 -28.47 59.64 10.82
CA GLU A 427 -28.38 60.05 12.23
C GLU A 427 -29.68 60.73 12.72
N THR A 428 -30.22 60.16 13.79
CA THR A 428 -31.03 60.79 14.87
C THR A 428 -32.46 61.30 14.63
N SER A 429 -33.37 60.57 15.30
CA SER A 429 -34.19 61.02 16.46
C SER A 429 -35.70 61.23 16.29
N LYS A 430 -36.36 60.80 17.38
CA LYS A 430 -37.70 61.11 17.91
C LYS A 430 -38.91 60.34 17.37
N SER A 431 -39.39 59.51 18.29
CA SER A 431 -40.76 59.12 18.59
C SER A 431 -41.82 60.19 18.35
N GLU A 432 -42.96 59.74 17.81
CA GLU A 432 -44.31 59.93 18.38
C GLU A 432 -45.13 58.65 18.18
#